data_AF-A0A4U6Q900-F1
#
_entry.id   AF-A0A4U6Q900-F1
#
_cell.length_a   1.000
_cell.length_b   1.000
_cell.length_c   1.000
_cell.angle_alpha   90.00
_cell.angle_beta   90.00
_cell.angle_gamma   90.00
#
_symmetry.space_group_name_H-M   'P 1'
#
loop_
_entity.id
_entity.type
_entity.pdbx_description
1 polymer ?
#
loop_
_entity_poly.entity_id
_entity_poly.type
_entity_poly.pdbx_seq_one_letter_code
_entity_poly.pdbx_strand_id
1 'polypeptide(L)'
;MIAGDVGTDGPDLGVDRLLLVATGSVATGDLPFWATWLRTYRPELTVDIVLTRGAHRFVRPAALHGRVTGRVLDDTWPESETTARHVDFLEWAQAILIFPATFHYTARLALGLADSPSLLAAQCATVPVVLAPALPPGGTDSEAYRSHVRTLSARRTTRVVPPRPGVSTTTGRPDSWAPALVPDCLIEIARLRSELTGSPDATDRTRYPRSA
;
A
#
# COMPACT_ATOMS: atom_id res chain seq x y z
N MET A 1 10.86 13.86 38.11
CA MET A 1 11.98 13.46 37.24
C MET A 1 11.78 12.00 36.85
N ILE A 2 10.97 11.74 35.81
CA ILE A 2 10.98 10.48 35.07
C ILE A 2 10.75 10.90 33.61
N ALA A 3 11.80 11.43 32.98
CA ALA A 3 11.91 11.46 31.53
C ALA A 3 12.56 10.13 31.16
N GLY A 4 11.74 9.08 31.11
CA GLY A 4 12.11 7.86 30.42
C GLY A 4 11.84 8.12 28.94
N ASP A 5 12.90 8.17 28.16
CA ASP A 5 12.86 8.10 26.71
C ASP A 5 12.18 6.78 26.31
N VAL A 6 10.85 6.83 26.14
CA VAL A 6 10.12 5.77 25.48
C VAL A 6 10.37 6.01 24.00
N GLY A 7 11.44 5.42 23.47
CA GLY A 7 11.84 5.58 22.07
C GLY A 7 10.62 5.49 21.15
N THR A 8 10.16 6.65 20.68
CA THR A 8 9.03 6.81 19.75
C THR A 8 9.43 6.49 18.31
N ASP A 9 10.71 6.25 18.09
CA ASP A 9 11.26 6.04 16.77
C ASP A 9 11.04 4.58 16.39
N GLY A 10 9.89 4.31 15.77
CA GLY A 10 9.72 3.12 14.96
C GLY A 10 10.86 2.99 13.95
N PRO A 11 11.05 1.81 13.32
CA PRO A 11 12.18 1.61 12.42
C PRO A 11 12.25 2.71 11.36
N ASP A 12 13.45 3.23 11.14
CA ASP A 12 13.72 4.14 10.03
C ASP A 12 13.32 3.41 8.74
N LEU A 13 12.37 4.00 8.02
CA LEU A 13 11.87 3.41 6.78
C LEU A 13 12.78 3.76 5.61
N GLY A 14 13.66 4.74 5.79
CA GLY A 14 14.40 5.40 4.72
C GLY A 14 13.51 6.14 3.72
N VAL A 15 12.19 6.18 3.90
CA VAL A 15 11.24 6.90 3.05
C VAL A 15 10.55 8.01 3.82
N ASP A 16 10.31 9.13 3.15
CA ASP A 16 9.52 10.26 3.63
C ASP A 16 8.15 10.39 2.91
N ARG A 17 7.94 9.64 1.82
CA ARG A 17 6.70 9.65 1.03
C ARG A 17 6.18 8.24 0.75
N LEU A 18 4.97 7.96 1.24
CA LEU A 18 4.29 6.69 1.09
C LEU A 18 2.97 6.85 0.31
N LEU A 19 2.82 6.11 -0.79
CA LEU A 19 1.55 6.03 -1.50
C LEU A 19 0.75 4.84 -0.97
N LEU A 20 -0.34 5.09 -0.24
CA LEU A 20 -1.22 4.07 0.31
C LEU A 20 -2.43 3.88 -0.60
N VAL A 21 -2.51 2.74 -1.29
CA VAL A 21 -3.63 2.37 -2.16
C VAL A 21 -4.62 1.50 -1.38
N ALA A 22 -5.82 2.02 -1.15
CA ALA A 22 -6.89 1.30 -0.48
C ALA A 22 -7.87 0.65 -1.47
N THR A 23 -8.15 -0.64 -1.27
CA THR A 23 -9.02 -1.42 -2.17
C THR A 23 -10.38 -1.76 -1.54
N GLY A 24 -11.27 -2.44 -2.28
CA GLY A 24 -12.65 -2.70 -1.83
C GLY A 24 -12.80 -3.86 -0.83
N SER A 25 -12.32 -3.68 0.40
CA SER A 25 -12.49 -4.63 1.51
C SER A 25 -13.18 -3.97 2.70
N VAL A 26 -13.86 -4.76 3.55
CA VAL A 26 -14.44 -4.26 4.81
C VAL A 26 -13.38 -3.63 5.73
N ALA A 27 -12.15 -4.15 5.71
CA ALA A 27 -11.02 -3.60 6.47
C ALA A 27 -10.63 -2.17 6.04
N THR A 28 -11.08 -1.72 4.86
CA THR A 28 -10.93 -0.32 4.43
C THR A 28 -11.73 0.63 5.32
N GLY A 29 -12.76 0.15 6.02
CA GLY A 29 -13.48 0.92 7.04
C GLY A 29 -12.58 1.38 8.20
N ASP A 30 -11.48 0.67 8.46
CA ASP A 30 -10.52 1.01 9.52
C ASP A 30 -9.45 2.02 9.05
N LEU A 31 -9.49 2.43 7.78
CA LEU A 31 -8.49 3.34 7.21
C LEU A 31 -8.40 4.70 7.93
N PRO A 32 -9.49 5.34 8.42
CA PRO A 32 -9.40 6.56 9.23
C PRO A 32 -8.58 6.35 10.52
N PHE A 33 -8.70 5.19 11.17
CA PHE A 33 -7.89 4.86 12.35
C PHE A 33 -6.41 4.79 11.96
N TRP A 34 -6.08 4.06 10.89
CA TRP A 34 -4.70 3.93 10.43
C TRP A 34 -4.10 5.25 9.94
N ALA A 35 -4.89 6.11 9.29
CA ALA A 35 -4.45 7.44 8.89
C ALA A 35 -4.08 8.30 10.11
N THR A 36 -4.93 8.31 11.14
CA THR A 36 -4.62 8.99 12.41
C THR A 36 -3.39 8.38 13.08
N TRP A 37 -3.28 7.05 13.12
CA TRP A 37 -2.13 6.37 13.70
C TRP A 37 -0.83 6.76 12.99
N LEU A 38 -0.80 6.72 11.66
CA LEU A 38 0.36 7.13 10.86
C LEU A 38 0.73 8.59 11.14
N ARG A 39 -0.25 9.51 11.15
CA ARG A 39 0.00 10.91 11.47
C ARG A 39 0.57 11.13 12.87
N THR A 40 0.11 10.36 13.85
CA THR A 40 0.54 10.50 15.26
C THR A 40 1.90 9.89 15.51
N TYR A 41 2.16 8.69 14.98
CA TYR A 41 3.35 7.91 15.31
C TYR A 41 4.44 7.95 14.24
N ARG A 42 4.13 8.42 13.03
CA ARG A 42 5.06 8.59 11.90
C ARG A 42 4.93 10.02 11.30
N PRO A 43 5.04 11.09 12.10
CA PRO A 43 4.81 12.46 11.62
C PRO A 43 5.77 12.91 10.50
N GLU A 44 6.93 12.27 10.38
CA GLU A 44 7.91 12.46 9.31
C GLU A 44 7.46 11.88 7.96
N LEU A 45 6.48 10.97 7.98
CA LEU A 45 5.99 10.28 6.79
C LEU A 45 4.81 11.05 6.18
N THR A 46 5.00 11.58 4.97
CA THR A 46 3.90 12.12 4.17
C THR A 46 3.21 10.97 3.45
N VAL A 47 1.91 10.81 3.68
CA VAL A 47 1.13 9.70 3.12
C VAL A 47 0.10 10.25 2.14
N ASP A 48 0.15 9.81 0.88
CA ASP A 48 -0.93 10.03 -0.06
C ASP A 48 -1.81 8.79 -0.08
N ILE A 49 -3.12 8.95 0.14
CA ILE A 49 -4.08 7.85 0.11
C ILE A 49 -4.82 7.86 -1.23
N VAL A 50 -4.74 6.75 -1.95
CA VAL A 50 -5.47 6.53 -3.21
C VAL A 50 -6.62 5.56 -2.97
N LEU A 51 -7.85 6.00 -3.21
CA LEU A 51 -9.05 5.19 -3.06
C LEU A 51 -9.48 4.59 -4.40
N THR A 52 -9.50 3.25 -4.48
CA THR A 52 -10.15 2.58 -5.62
C THR A 52 -11.67 2.80 -5.60
N ARG A 53 -12.32 2.62 -6.76
CA ARG A 53 -13.80 2.59 -6.85
C ARG A 53 -14.43 1.62 -5.83
N GLY A 54 -13.77 0.50 -5.54
CA GLY A 54 -14.24 -0.46 -4.53
C GLY A 54 -14.13 0.07 -3.10
N ALA A 55 -13.05 0.80 -2.77
CA ALA A 55 -12.82 1.37 -1.44
C ALA A 55 -13.90 2.40 -1.05
N HIS A 56 -14.42 3.15 -2.01
CA HIS A 56 -15.50 4.12 -1.80
C HIS A 56 -16.79 3.56 -1.20
N ARG A 57 -16.97 2.23 -1.21
CA ARG A 57 -18.09 1.56 -0.54
C ARG A 57 -17.93 1.51 0.99
N PHE A 58 -16.70 1.63 1.48
CA PHE A 58 -16.35 1.42 2.90
C PHE A 58 -15.83 2.69 3.55
N VAL A 59 -15.19 3.59 2.79
CA VAL A 59 -14.69 4.87 3.29
C VAL A 59 -14.93 5.96 2.26
N ARG A 60 -15.25 7.17 2.73
CA ARG A 60 -15.35 8.37 1.88
C ARG A 60 -14.15 9.27 2.12
N PRO A 61 -13.69 10.05 1.11
CA PRO A 61 -12.58 10.98 1.28
C PRO A 61 -12.71 11.92 2.49
N ALA A 62 -13.93 12.40 2.76
CA ALA A 62 -14.23 13.26 3.92
C ALA A 62 -13.85 12.66 5.28
N ALA A 63 -13.86 11.33 5.43
CA ALA A 63 -13.42 10.67 6.65
C ALA A 63 -11.89 10.65 6.81
N LEU A 64 -11.14 10.87 5.73
CA LEU A 64 -9.69 10.86 5.70
C LEU A 64 -9.11 12.28 5.72
N HIS A 65 -9.81 13.26 5.12
CA HIS A 65 -9.41 14.66 5.18
C HIS A 65 -9.14 15.11 6.63
N GLY A 66 -8.01 15.76 6.85
CA GLY A 66 -7.55 16.19 8.17
C GLY A 66 -6.98 15.07 9.05
N ARG A 67 -6.96 13.80 8.61
CA ARG A 67 -6.26 12.70 9.32
C ARG A 67 -4.96 12.29 8.65
N VAL A 68 -4.86 12.48 7.34
CA VAL A 68 -3.67 12.20 6.54
C VAL A 68 -2.78 13.45 6.39
N THR A 69 -1.47 13.25 6.29
CA THR A 69 -0.44 14.28 6.11
C THR A 69 -0.29 14.75 4.66
N GLY A 70 -0.66 13.92 3.67
CA GLY A 70 -0.68 14.24 2.25
C GLY A 70 -2.09 14.38 1.66
N ARG A 71 -2.26 13.88 0.44
CA ARG A 71 -3.48 13.99 -0.39
C ARG A 71 -4.40 12.79 -0.21
N VAL A 72 -5.69 12.98 -0.47
CA VAL A 72 -6.65 11.89 -0.68
C VAL A 72 -7.10 11.96 -2.13
N LEU A 73 -6.83 10.90 -2.89
CA LEU A 73 -6.94 10.86 -4.34
C LEU A 73 -7.82 9.68 -4.78
N ASP A 74 -8.41 9.79 -5.96
CA ASP A 74 -9.16 8.70 -6.59
C ASP A 74 -8.26 7.90 -7.55
N ASP A 75 -8.43 6.57 -7.55
CA ASP A 75 -7.77 5.67 -8.51
C ASP A 75 -8.47 5.68 -9.88
N THR A 76 -8.63 6.86 -10.46
CA THR A 76 -9.33 7.06 -11.74
C THR A 76 -8.49 7.88 -12.69
N TRP A 77 -8.61 7.58 -13.98
CA TRP A 77 -8.01 8.37 -15.03
C TRP A 77 -8.72 9.73 -15.09
N PRO A 78 -8.03 10.86 -14.87
CA PRO A 78 -8.63 12.18 -14.99
C PRO A 78 -8.99 12.47 -16.45
N GLU A 79 -10.09 13.18 -16.68
CA GLU A 79 -10.51 13.60 -18.01
C GLU A 79 -9.66 14.78 -18.55
N SER A 80 -9.05 15.59 -17.68
CA SER A 80 -8.43 16.86 -18.08
C SER A 80 -7.20 17.27 -17.24
N GLU A 81 -6.27 16.35 -16.97
CA GLU A 81 -4.99 16.71 -16.31
C GLU A 81 -3.83 16.81 -17.29
N THR A 82 -2.99 17.83 -17.11
CA THR A 82 -1.72 18.02 -17.84
C THR A 82 -0.66 16.98 -17.45
N THR A 83 -0.76 16.41 -16.24
CA THR A 83 0.11 15.34 -15.75
C THR A 83 -0.65 14.03 -15.69
N ALA A 84 -0.10 12.97 -16.27
CA ALA A 84 -0.73 11.65 -16.21
C ALA A 84 -0.67 11.09 -14.78
N ARG A 85 -1.83 10.77 -14.18
CA ARG A 85 -1.93 10.40 -12.76
C ARG A 85 -1.02 9.26 -12.29
N HIS A 86 -0.79 8.27 -13.15
CA HIS A 86 0.13 7.18 -12.85
C HIS A 86 1.60 7.62 -12.78
N VAL A 87 1.98 8.66 -13.54
CA VAL A 87 3.31 9.27 -13.48
C VAL A 87 3.46 10.08 -12.20
N ASP A 88 2.45 10.89 -11.82
CA ASP A 88 2.44 11.60 -10.53
C ASP A 88 2.64 10.62 -9.37
N PHE A 89 1.90 9.51 -9.36
CA PHE A 89 2.04 8.48 -8.34
C PHE A 89 3.45 7.86 -8.31
N LEU A 90 3.99 7.54 -9.49
CA LEU A 90 5.30 6.88 -9.62
C LEU A 90 6.46 7.79 -9.21
N GLU A 91 6.44 9.07 -9.62
CA GLU A 91 7.50 10.04 -9.32
C GLU A 91 7.44 10.53 -7.86
N TRP A 92 6.22 10.66 -7.31
CA TRP A 92 6.02 11.10 -5.95
C TRP A 92 6.40 10.02 -4.93
N ALA A 93 5.97 8.77 -5.15
CA ALA A 93 6.10 7.69 -4.17
C ALA A 93 7.55 7.22 -4.00
N GLN A 94 8.02 7.15 -2.75
CA GLN A 94 9.27 6.44 -2.41
C GLN A 94 9.02 5.01 -1.91
N ALA A 95 7.76 4.67 -1.64
CA ALA A 95 7.23 3.33 -1.43
C ALA A 95 5.72 3.33 -1.72
N ILE A 96 5.19 2.16 -2.09
CA ILE A 96 3.76 1.95 -2.34
C ILE A 96 3.26 0.86 -1.39
N LEU A 97 2.19 1.14 -0.63
CA LEU A 97 1.49 0.19 0.23
C LEU A 97 0.07 -0.03 -0.29
N ILE A 98 -0.25 -1.26 -0.67
CA ILE A 98 -1.61 -1.65 -1.04
C ILE A 98 -2.26 -2.23 0.22
N PHE A 99 -3.06 -1.41 0.90
CA PHE A 99 -3.65 -1.71 2.20
C PHE A 99 -5.10 -1.22 2.31
N PRO A 100 -6.07 -2.12 2.53
CA PRO A 100 -5.97 -3.56 2.29
C PRO A 100 -5.86 -3.89 0.79
N ALA A 101 -5.16 -4.96 0.45
CA ALA A 101 -5.13 -5.56 -0.90
C ALA A 101 -6.20 -6.64 -1.03
N THR A 102 -7.25 -6.38 -1.81
CA THR A 102 -8.26 -7.39 -2.14
C THR A 102 -7.68 -8.45 -3.08
N PHE A 103 -8.27 -9.65 -3.08
CA PHE A 103 -7.99 -10.69 -4.06
C PHE A 103 -7.95 -10.13 -5.50
N HIS A 104 -8.95 -9.32 -5.86
CA HIS A 104 -9.06 -8.74 -7.19
C HIS A 104 -7.89 -7.82 -7.55
N TYR A 105 -7.45 -6.95 -6.65
CA TYR A 105 -6.28 -6.10 -6.89
C TYR A 105 -5.00 -6.94 -7.00
N THR A 106 -4.81 -7.91 -6.10
CA THR A 106 -3.67 -8.84 -6.11
C THR A 106 -3.60 -9.61 -7.43
N ALA A 107 -4.73 -10.13 -7.91
CA ALA A 107 -4.82 -10.86 -9.18
C ALA A 107 -4.45 -9.97 -10.37
N ARG A 108 -5.03 -8.76 -10.46
CA ARG A 108 -4.72 -7.82 -11.54
C ARG A 108 -3.23 -7.46 -11.57
N LEU A 109 -2.65 -7.15 -10.41
CA LEU A 109 -1.22 -6.85 -10.32
C LEU A 109 -0.36 -8.06 -10.74
N ALA A 110 -0.65 -9.25 -10.22
CA ALA A 110 0.09 -10.47 -10.51
C ALA A 110 0.07 -10.84 -12.00
N LEU A 111 -1.08 -10.63 -12.66
CA LEU A 111 -1.29 -10.91 -14.08
C LEU A 111 -0.74 -9.85 -15.03
N GLY A 112 -0.14 -8.77 -14.51
CA GLY A 112 0.41 -7.71 -15.35
C GLY A 112 -0.64 -6.70 -15.84
N LEU A 113 -1.86 -6.71 -15.30
CA LEU A 113 -2.90 -5.76 -15.67
C LEU A 113 -2.61 -4.38 -15.05
N ALA A 114 -2.91 -3.33 -15.79
CA ALA A 114 -2.58 -1.93 -15.47
C ALA A 114 -3.72 -0.98 -15.85
N ASP A 115 -4.96 -1.38 -15.55
CA ASP A 115 -6.21 -0.72 -15.95
C ASP A 115 -6.60 0.49 -15.06
N SER A 116 -5.84 0.77 -14.00
CA SER A 116 -6.00 1.98 -13.16
C SER A 116 -4.66 2.68 -12.91
N PRO A 117 -4.66 3.98 -12.56
CA PRO A 117 -3.42 4.71 -12.29
C PRO A 117 -2.53 4.05 -11.24
N SER A 118 -3.12 3.57 -10.14
CA SER A 118 -2.38 2.91 -9.06
C SER A 118 -1.78 1.58 -9.48
N LEU A 119 -2.49 0.79 -10.29
CA LEU A 119 -1.96 -0.46 -10.83
C LEU A 119 -0.81 -0.19 -11.79
N LEU A 120 -0.97 0.74 -12.73
CA LEU A 120 0.09 1.09 -13.67
C LEU A 120 1.34 1.61 -12.95
N ALA A 121 1.16 2.48 -11.94
CA ALA A 121 2.25 2.93 -11.09
C ALA A 121 2.94 1.76 -10.36
N ALA A 122 2.16 0.83 -9.77
CA ALA A 122 2.70 -0.34 -9.09
C ALA A 122 3.41 -1.33 -10.03
N GLN A 123 2.96 -1.49 -11.28
CA GLN A 123 3.65 -2.33 -12.27
C GLN A 123 5.01 -1.75 -12.68
N CYS A 124 5.11 -0.42 -12.77
CA CYS A 124 6.33 0.27 -13.19
C CYS A 124 7.23 0.70 -12.02
N ALA A 125 6.86 0.37 -10.78
CA ALA A 125 7.56 0.81 -9.59
C ALA A 125 8.98 0.21 -9.48
N THR A 126 9.95 1.09 -9.32
CA THR A 126 11.34 0.75 -8.94
C THR A 126 11.57 0.88 -7.43
N VAL A 127 10.54 1.34 -6.70
CA VAL A 127 10.50 1.50 -5.25
C VAL A 127 9.81 0.29 -4.59
N PRO A 128 9.94 0.10 -3.25
CA PRO A 128 9.23 -0.96 -2.54
C PRO A 128 7.71 -0.91 -2.77
N VAL A 129 7.13 -2.04 -3.18
CA VAL A 129 5.68 -2.25 -3.31
C VAL A 129 5.27 -3.34 -2.32
N VAL A 130 4.51 -2.99 -1.29
CA VAL A 130 4.06 -3.91 -0.25
C VAL A 130 2.56 -4.11 -0.35
N LEU A 131 2.11 -5.36 -0.41
CA LEU A 131 0.69 -5.73 -0.39
C LEU A 131 0.32 -6.33 0.95
N ALA A 132 -0.79 -5.88 1.52
CA ALA A 132 -1.38 -6.44 2.74
C ALA A 132 -2.75 -7.06 2.42
N PRO A 133 -2.80 -8.36 2.07
CA PRO A 133 -4.01 -9.00 1.59
C PRO A 133 -5.14 -9.03 2.62
N ALA A 134 -6.37 -8.77 2.18
CA ALA A 134 -7.58 -8.99 2.95
C ALA A 134 -8.51 -9.89 2.14
N LEU A 135 -8.81 -11.08 2.65
CA LEU A 135 -9.42 -12.16 1.87
C LEU A 135 -10.67 -12.73 2.56
N PRO A 136 -11.68 -13.15 1.78
CA PRO A 136 -12.84 -13.83 2.30
C PRO A 136 -12.49 -15.27 2.76
N PRO A 137 -13.45 -15.99 3.36
CA PRO A 137 -13.28 -17.40 3.64
C PRO A 137 -12.85 -18.24 2.43
N GLY A 138 -11.86 -19.11 2.64
CA GLY A 138 -11.22 -19.91 1.58
C GLY A 138 -10.29 -19.12 0.67
N GLY A 139 -10.10 -17.81 0.88
CA GLY A 139 -9.29 -16.97 -0.01
C GLY A 139 -7.81 -17.37 -0.07
N THR A 140 -7.22 -17.75 1.06
CA THR A 140 -5.85 -18.30 1.12
C THR A 140 -5.75 -19.72 0.55
N ASP A 141 -6.88 -20.43 0.47
CA ASP A 141 -6.98 -21.78 -0.10
C ASP A 141 -7.14 -21.81 -1.62
N SER A 142 -7.49 -20.68 -2.21
CA SER A 142 -7.60 -20.54 -3.66
C SER A 142 -6.24 -20.78 -4.34
N GLU A 143 -6.21 -21.72 -5.28
CA GLU A 143 -5.04 -21.97 -6.13
C GLU A 143 -4.64 -20.72 -6.91
N ALA A 144 -5.63 -19.97 -7.43
CA ALA A 144 -5.40 -18.72 -8.13
C ALA A 144 -4.69 -17.71 -7.23
N TYR A 145 -5.15 -17.51 -5.99
CA TYR A 145 -4.49 -16.62 -5.04
C TYR A 145 -3.05 -17.05 -4.75
N ARG A 146 -2.83 -18.34 -4.45
CA ARG A 146 -1.49 -18.88 -4.20
C ARG A 146 -0.56 -18.71 -5.40
N SER A 147 -1.07 -18.87 -6.62
CA SER A 147 -0.34 -18.59 -7.86
C SER A 147 0.02 -17.11 -7.97
N HIS A 148 -0.93 -16.21 -7.74
CA HIS A 148 -0.70 -14.76 -7.78
C HIS A 148 0.32 -14.30 -6.74
N VAL A 149 0.25 -14.79 -5.51
CA VAL A 149 1.23 -14.49 -4.47
C VAL A 149 2.61 -14.96 -4.89
N ARG A 150 2.76 -16.18 -5.40
CA ARG A 150 4.06 -16.68 -5.90
C ARG A 150 4.63 -15.79 -7.00
N THR A 151 3.81 -15.40 -7.98
CA THR A 151 4.23 -14.50 -9.06
C THR A 151 4.68 -13.14 -8.54
N LEU A 152 3.95 -12.56 -7.59
CA LEU A 152 4.31 -11.27 -7.00
C LEU A 152 5.55 -11.35 -6.13
N SER A 153 5.68 -12.39 -5.30
CA SER A 153 6.84 -12.63 -4.44
C SER A 153 8.13 -12.89 -5.21
N ALA A 154 8.05 -13.30 -6.48
CA ALA A 154 9.21 -13.44 -7.36
C ALA A 154 9.73 -12.08 -7.89
N ARG A 155 8.96 -10.99 -7.77
CA ARG A 155 9.37 -9.66 -8.23
C ARG A 155 10.24 -8.99 -7.19
N ARG A 156 11.42 -8.53 -7.60
CA ARG A 156 12.41 -7.88 -6.73
C ARG A 156 11.87 -6.68 -5.94
N THR A 157 10.95 -5.91 -6.51
CA THR A 157 10.39 -4.71 -5.87
C THR A 157 9.11 -4.97 -5.07
N THR A 158 8.62 -6.22 -5.01
CA THR A 158 7.31 -6.52 -4.44
C THR A 158 7.40 -7.46 -3.25
N ARG A 159 6.67 -7.15 -2.17
CA ARG A 159 6.45 -8.03 -1.03
C ARG A 159 4.96 -8.20 -0.77
N VAL A 160 4.54 -9.45 -0.57
CA VAL A 160 3.18 -9.75 -0.08
C VAL A 160 3.29 -10.17 1.37
N VAL A 161 2.75 -9.37 2.28
CA VAL A 161 2.74 -9.68 3.72
C VAL A 161 1.65 -10.72 3.97
N PRO A 162 1.91 -11.83 4.68
CA PRO A 162 0.89 -12.82 4.97
C PRO A 162 -0.32 -12.19 5.69
N PRO A 163 -1.56 -12.50 5.27
CA PRO A 163 -2.73 -12.03 6.00
C PRO A 163 -2.84 -12.76 7.34
N ARG A 164 -3.54 -12.15 8.29
CA ARG A 164 -3.75 -12.70 9.64
C ARG A 164 -5.12 -13.38 9.72
N PRO A 165 -5.27 -14.45 10.51
CA PRO A 165 -6.59 -15.03 10.79
C PRO A 165 -7.55 -13.96 11.32
N GLY A 166 -8.79 -13.99 10.83
CA GLY A 166 -9.85 -13.07 11.20
C GLY A 166 -11.20 -13.77 11.29
N VAL A 167 -12.19 -13.04 11.81
CA VAL A 167 -13.58 -13.51 11.87
C VAL A 167 -14.35 -12.96 10.68
N SER A 168 -15.09 -13.80 9.98
CA SER A 168 -15.97 -13.38 8.89
C SER A 168 -17.09 -12.51 9.45
N THR A 169 -17.23 -11.28 8.94
CA THR A 169 -18.30 -10.36 9.35
C THR A 169 -19.69 -10.85 8.99
N THR A 170 -19.80 -11.75 8.00
CA THR A 170 -21.08 -12.32 7.55
C THR A 170 -21.43 -13.60 8.31
N THR A 171 -20.47 -14.50 8.52
CA THR A 171 -20.77 -15.83 9.08
C THR A 171 -20.42 -15.96 10.57
N GLY A 172 -19.65 -15.02 11.13
CA GLY A 172 -19.16 -15.06 12.49
C GLY A 172 -18.10 -16.14 12.76
N ARG A 173 -17.67 -16.88 11.73
CA ARG A 173 -16.66 -17.94 11.87
C ARG A 173 -15.24 -17.39 11.73
N PRO A 174 -14.23 -18.02 12.37
CA PRO A 174 -12.82 -17.66 12.25
C PRO A 174 -12.21 -18.21 10.95
N ASP A 175 -12.87 -17.97 9.81
CA ASP A 175 -12.47 -18.47 8.49
C ASP A 175 -12.06 -17.34 7.53
N SER A 176 -12.07 -16.07 7.96
CA SER A 176 -11.65 -14.92 7.14
C SER A 176 -10.20 -14.53 7.38
N TRP A 177 -9.68 -13.65 6.53
CA TRP A 177 -8.28 -13.23 6.57
C TRP A 177 -8.19 -11.70 6.54
N ALA A 178 -7.73 -11.12 7.65
CA ALA A 178 -7.50 -9.71 7.80
C ALA A 178 -6.12 -9.32 7.25
N PRO A 179 -5.91 -8.07 6.83
CA PRO A 179 -4.57 -7.61 6.48
C PRO A 179 -3.63 -7.67 7.70
N ALA A 180 -2.33 -7.79 7.42
CA ALA A 180 -1.28 -7.52 8.39
C ALA A 180 -1.43 -6.11 8.97
N LEU A 181 -0.87 -5.83 10.15
CA LEU A 181 -1.01 -4.49 10.71
C LEU A 181 -0.16 -3.50 9.89
N VAL A 182 -0.55 -2.22 9.88
CA VAL A 182 0.24 -1.19 9.19
C VAL A 182 1.70 -1.14 9.68
N PRO A 183 2.01 -1.23 10.99
CA PRO A 183 3.40 -1.35 11.46
C PRO A 183 4.18 -2.50 10.82
N ASP A 184 3.58 -3.68 10.68
CA ASP A 184 4.23 -4.84 10.04
C ASP A 184 4.52 -4.55 8.55
N CYS A 185 3.59 -3.87 7.88
CA CYS A 185 3.78 -3.47 6.48
C CYS A 185 4.91 -2.43 6.33
N LEU A 186 5.03 -1.49 7.28
CA LEU A 186 6.11 -0.52 7.30
C LEU A 186 7.48 -1.18 7.52
N ILE A 187 7.56 -2.19 8.40
CA ILE A 187 8.78 -2.99 8.58
C ILE A 187 9.20 -3.66 7.26
N GLU A 188 8.24 -4.24 6.53
CA GLU A 188 8.51 -4.86 5.23
C GLU A 188 8.92 -3.84 4.16
N ILE A 189 8.39 -2.61 4.20
CA ILE A 189 8.86 -1.51 3.34
C ILE A 189 10.33 -1.19 3.64
N ALA A 190 10.71 -1.04 4.92
CA ALA A 190 12.08 -0.73 5.31
C ALA A 190 13.07 -1.82 4.87
N ARG A 191 12.70 -3.09 5.09
CA ARG A 191 13.49 -4.26 4.65
C ARG A 191 13.68 -4.27 3.14
N LEU A 192 12.59 -4.16 2.40
CA LEU A 192 12.62 -4.20 0.94
C LEU A 192 13.38 -3.02 0.36
N ARG A 193 13.28 -1.83 0.98
CA ARG A 193 14.09 -0.68 0.59
C ARG A 193 15.59 -0.98 0.75
N SER A 194 15.99 -1.50 1.91
CA SER A 194 17.38 -1.84 2.19
C SER A 194 17.94 -2.84 1.15
N GLU A 195 17.17 -3.88 0.84
CA GLU A 195 17.48 -4.87 -0.21
C GLU A 195 17.64 -4.22 -1.60
N LEU A 196 16.78 -3.26 -1.93
CA LEU A 196 16.85 -2.56 -3.22
C LEU A 196 18.07 -1.63 -3.31
N THR A 197 18.41 -0.91 -2.24
CA THR A 197 19.56 0.01 -2.19
C THR A 197 20.92 -0.68 -2.04
N GLY A 198 20.97 -1.85 -1.41
CA GLY A 198 22.18 -2.65 -1.26
C GLY A 198 22.58 -3.43 -2.52
N SER A 199 21.77 -3.38 -3.58
CA SER A 199 22.02 -4.05 -4.86
C SER A 199 22.92 -3.20 -5.77
N PRO A 200 23.88 -3.79 -6.50
CA PRO A 200 24.81 -3.07 -7.38
C PRO A 200 24.17 -2.24 -8.51
N ASP A 201 22.88 -2.42 -8.76
CA ASP A 201 22.08 -1.77 -9.81
C ASP A 201 21.47 -0.41 -9.37
N ALA A 202 21.74 0.05 -8.14
CA ALA A 202 21.12 1.23 -7.54
C ALA A 202 21.60 2.59 -8.09
N THR A 203 22.56 2.61 -9.02
CA THR A 203 23.19 3.83 -9.55
C THR A 203 22.43 4.55 -10.68
N ASP A 204 21.36 4.00 -11.25
CA ASP A 204 20.60 4.67 -12.34
C ASP A 204 19.27 5.28 -11.84
N ARG A 205 19.35 6.27 -10.93
CA ARG A 205 18.18 7.03 -10.44
C ARG A 205 17.81 8.25 -11.29
N THR A 206 18.45 8.42 -12.45
CA THR A 206 18.37 9.65 -13.27
C THR A 206 17.48 9.56 -14.52
N ARG A 207 16.65 8.53 -14.66
CA ARG A 207 15.99 8.24 -15.95
C ARG A 207 14.78 9.10 -16.36
N TYR A 208 14.39 10.12 -15.60
CA TYR A 208 13.43 11.12 -16.07
C TYR A 208 13.88 12.54 -15.70
N PRO A 209 14.03 13.46 -16.67
CA PRO A 209 14.28 14.87 -16.37
C PRO A 209 13.05 15.42 -15.65
N ARG A 210 13.27 16.08 -14.51
CA ARG A 210 12.25 16.90 -13.85
C ARG A 210 11.79 17.93 -14.88
N SER A 211 10.56 17.82 -15.35
CA SER A 211 9.94 18.89 -16.14
C SER A 211 9.85 20.13 -15.24
N ALA A 212 10.59 21.17 -15.63
CA ALA A 212 10.63 22.48 -14.98
C ALA A 212 9.32 23.25 -15.16
#